data_AF-A0A2N2NFL1-F1
#
_entry.id   AF-A0A2N2NFL1-F1
#
_cell.length_a   1.000
_cell.length_b   1.000
_cell.length_c   1.000
_cell.angle_alpha   90.00
_cell.angle_beta   90.00
_cell.angle_gamma   90.00
#
_symmetry.space_group_name_H-M   'P 1'
#
loop_
_entity.id
_entity.type
_entity.pdbx_description
1 polymer ?
#
loop_
_entity_poly.entity_id
_entity_poly.type
_entity_poly.pdbx_seq_one_letter_code
_entity_poly.pdbx_strand_id
1 'polypeptide(L)'
;MSLLIKEKFLNLINSLFKTNDLPVTKLLEKILLIILFIFGIILWLRFLDYGQIREDRIDWADITFPRLQVLQQAVQQGEIPLYVAQDKGLKGETNFFLSVPDQILSPDILLLRLLDFDQFIVIHILIFYSIGYWGLLLFRTKYSLSTITFIPLFLLFNFNGHIVSHLSVGHLTWSSYFLLSFFFLFAFELFGEKSLDWKWVVKISALQFFIFLSGGYHFFFWIVMFLTILLLFHKRNRNIIVMSIFFSFLINMFRILPATLLSRHLKLEFMFGFPTIERLLQGLYKAYYPTELVLDLAYWEYNFYLGVFGMLFVIYFGFVYFKQQQKNEIFTLIIPAVAMLVLSVGNIYKPFFDTGLPFLSGERVSSRFIIMTLLLLIFVSAIQLQTYLNSVHNNFIKWGITFGIFLMANDLIMHLSQWGIEKIIIASPVAENYVPLSLGVGDNQIYQNLLIIGALISAATSVFLFVILKRNAKSRLIETT
;
A
#
# COMPACT_ATOMS: atom_id res chain seq x y z
N MET A 1 -43.25 25.87 -13.00
CA MET A 1 -41.77 25.97 -13.17
C MET A 1 -40.99 25.69 -11.88
N SER A 2 -41.43 26.18 -10.71
CA SER A 2 -40.71 26.00 -9.43
C SER A 2 -40.60 24.53 -8.94
N LEU A 3 -41.64 23.71 -9.13
CA LEU A 3 -41.65 22.30 -8.68
C LEU A 3 -40.65 21.42 -9.44
N LEU A 4 -40.59 21.55 -10.77
CA LEU A 4 -39.65 20.80 -11.62
C LEU A 4 -38.19 21.12 -11.30
N ILE A 5 -37.88 22.40 -11.01
CA ILE A 5 -36.52 22.82 -10.62
C ILE A 5 -36.16 22.21 -9.27
N LYS A 6 -37.07 22.26 -8.29
CA LYS A 6 -36.87 21.67 -6.96
C LYS A 6 -36.63 20.17 -7.04
N GLU A 7 -37.40 19.45 -7.87
CA GLU A 7 -37.24 18.01 -8.06
C GLU A 7 -35.89 17.66 -8.70
N LYS A 8 -35.51 18.36 -9.78
CA LYS A 8 -34.19 18.19 -10.41
C LYS A 8 -33.05 18.45 -9.44
N PHE A 9 -33.17 19.50 -8.61
CA PHE A 9 -32.18 19.84 -7.59
C PHE A 9 -32.07 18.77 -6.50
N LEU A 10 -33.21 18.26 -6.00
CA LEU A 10 -33.23 17.17 -5.03
C LEU A 10 -32.64 15.88 -5.60
N ASN A 11 -32.93 15.55 -6.87
CA ASN A 11 -32.34 14.41 -7.56
C ASN A 11 -30.82 14.57 -7.70
N LEU A 12 -30.35 15.79 -7.97
CA LEU A 12 -28.93 16.11 -8.01
C LEU A 12 -28.25 15.90 -6.65
N ILE A 13 -28.82 16.45 -5.57
CA ILE A 13 -28.29 16.24 -4.21
C ILE A 13 -28.32 14.76 -3.82
N ASN A 14 -29.43 14.06 -4.08
CA ASN A 14 -29.58 12.66 -3.73
C ASN A 14 -28.57 11.76 -4.47
N SER A 15 -28.11 12.17 -5.66
CA SER A 15 -27.06 11.44 -6.39
C SER A 15 -25.71 11.40 -5.68
N LEU A 16 -25.47 12.31 -4.71
CA LEU A 16 -24.26 12.26 -3.88
C LEU A 16 -24.23 11.04 -2.96
N PHE A 17 -25.40 10.53 -2.57
CA PHE A 17 -25.58 9.44 -1.61
C PHE A 17 -25.94 8.09 -2.26
N LYS A 18 -26.43 8.12 -3.50
CA LYS A 18 -26.84 6.95 -4.28
C LYS A 18 -26.38 7.11 -5.72
N THR A 19 -25.79 6.08 -6.31
CA THR A 19 -25.47 6.07 -7.74
C THR A 19 -26.76 6.18 -8.55
N ASN A 20 -26.82 7.13 -9.48
CA ASN A 20 -27.99 7.38 -10.32
C ASN A 20 -27.61 7.37 -11.81
N ASP A 21 -28.50 6.86 -12.65
CA ASP A 21 -28.26 6.68 -14.08
C ASP A 21 -28.46 7.91 -14.95
N LEU A 22 -29.01 9.00 -14.38
CA LEU A 22 -29.24 10.24 -15.11
C LEU A 22 -27.92 10.84 -15.66
N PRO A 23 -27.89 11.34 -16.92
CA PRO A 23 -26.67 11.90 -17.51
C PRO A 23 -26.04 13.05 -16.70
N VAL A 24 -26.88 13.95 -16.17
CA VAL A 24 -26.42 15.11 -15.37
C VAL A 24 -25.78 14.67 -14.05
N THR A 25 -26.33 13.67 -13.38
CA THR A 25 -25.76 13.15 -12.13
C THR A 25 -24.44 12.43 -12.39
N LYS A 26 -24.36 11.64 -13.47
CA LYS A 26 -23.10 11.00 -13.90
C LYS A 26 -22.00 12.02 -14.21
N LEU A 27 -22.35 13.14 -14.85
CA LEU A 27 -21.39 14.23 -15.10
C LEU A 27 -20.91 14.87 -13.79
N LEU A 28 -21.84 15.20 -12.89
CA LEU A 28 -21.48 15.75 -11.57
C LEU A 28 -20.56 14.79 -10.80
N GLU A 29 -20.90 13.50 -10.73
CA GLU A 29 -20.07 12.50 -10.08
C GLU A 29 -18.65 12.47 -10.66
N LYS A 30 -18.50 12.44 -12.00
CA LYS A 30 -17.18 12.48 -12.65
C LYS A 30 -16.40 13.73 -12.28
N ILE A 31 -17.02 14.91 -12.31
CA ILE A 31 -16.38 16.17 -11.92
C ILE A 31 -15.91 16.11 -10.47
N LEU A 32 -16.75 15.64 -9.56
CA LEU A 32 -16.39 15.52 -8.14
C LEU A 32 -15.25 14.52 -7.90
N LEU A 33 -15.20 13.41 -8.66
CA LEU A 33 -14.08 12.48 -8.60
C LEU A 33 -12.78 13.13 -9.10
N ILE A 34 -12.83 13.88 -10.20
CA ILE A 34 -11.67 14.64 -10.70
C ILE A 34 -11.20 15.68 -9.68
N ILE A 35 -12.13 16.42 -9.07
CA ILE A 35 -11.80 17.39 -8.02
C ILE A 35 -11.14 16.68 -6.83
N LEU A 36 -11.66 15.53 -6.40
CA LEU A 36 -11.09 14.75 -5.30
C LEU A 36 -9.67 14.24 -5.61
N PHE A 37 -9.43 13.84 -6.86
CA PHE A 37 -8.11 13.45 -7.33
C PHE A 37 -7.12 14.62 -7.32
N ILE A 38 -7.50 15.77 -7.90
CA ILE A 38 -6.67 16.99 -7.90
C ILE A 38 -6.41 17.46 -6.46
N PHE A 39 -7.42 17.38 -5.59
CA PHE A 39 -7.27 17.69 -4.17
C PHE A 39 -6.18 16.83 -3.53
N GLY A 40 -6.14 15.52 -3.81
CA GLY A 40 -5.09 14.67 -3.29
C GLY A 40 -3.70 14.97 -3.86
N ILE A 41 -3.60 15.35 -5.15
CA ILE A 41 -2.34 15.84 -5.73
C ILE A 41 -1.84 17.07 -4.96
N ILE A 42 -2.70 18.06 -4.72
CA ILE A 42 -2.34 19.28 -3.99
C ILE A 42 -1.86 18.95 -2.57
N LEU A 43 -2.54 18.03 -1.88
CA LEU A 43 -2.13 17.58 -0.55
C LEU A 43 -0.75 16.91 -0.55
N TRP A 44 -0.48 16.01 -1.50
CA TRP A 44 0.83 15.36 -1.62
C TRP A 44 1.94 16.33 -2.00
N LEU A 45 1.69 17.26 -2.93
CA LEU A 45 2.65 18.30 -3.29
C LEU A 45 3.03 19.17 -2.09
N ARG A 46 2.02 19.62 -1.32
CA ARG A 46 2.26 20.40 -0.10
C ARG A 46 2.99 19.57 0.96
N PHE A 47 2.62 18.29 1.13
CA PHE A 47 3.28 17.39 2.07
C PHE A 47 4.77 17.21 1.75
N LEU A 48 5.11 17.07 0.47
CA LEU A 48 6.49 16.93 -0.02
C LEU A 48 7.24 18.26 -0.16
N ASP A 49 6.69 19.35 0.37
CA ASP A 49 7.24 20.70 0.25
C ASP A 49 7.61 21.09 -1.20
N TYR A 50 6.75 20.67 -2.15
CA TYR A 50 6.95 20.85 -3.60
C TYR A 50 8.31 20.35 -4.13
N GLY A 51 8.92 19.38 -3.43
CA GLY A 51 10.22 18.82 -3.78
C GLY A 51 11.40 19.42 -3.01
N GLN A 52 11.20 20.31 -2.03
CA GLN A 52 12.31 20.82 -1.20
C GLN A 52 12.72 19.79 -0.13
N ILE A 53 13.18 18.63 -0.56
CA ILE A 53 13.58 17.52 0.30
C ILE A 53 15.07 17.63 0.60
N ARG A 54 15.45 17.51 1.88
CA ARG A 54 16.85 17.53 2.27
C ARG A 54 17.41 16.11 2.36
N GLU A 55 18.48 15.87 1.62
CA GLU A 55 19.17 14.59 1.57
C GLU A 55 19.87 14.20 2.88
N ASP A 56 20.14 15.15 3.77
CA ASP A 56 20.97 14.97 4.97
C ASP A 56 20.15 14.70 6.25
N ARG A 57 18.95 14.10 6.13
CA ARG A 57 18.02 13.87 7.25
C ARG A 57 17.49 12.44 7.30
N ILE A 58 17.51 11.81 8.49
CA ILE A 58 16.90 10.49 8.76
C ILE A 58 17.18 9.48 7.61
N ASP A 59 16.17 8.73 7.16
CA ASP A 59 16.30 7.71 6.13
C ASP A 59 16.35 8.32 4.71
N TRP A 60 16.18 9.64 4.55
CA TRP A 60 16.58 10.31 3.31
C TRP A 60 18.09 10.15 3.10
N ALA A 61 18.88 10.38 4.15
CA ALA A 61 20.34 10.27 4.14
C ALA A 61 20.83 8.82 4.11
N ASP A 62 20.21 7.95 4.91
CA ASP A 62 20.75 6.60 5.12
C ASP A 62 20.25 5.59 4.08
N ILE A 63 19.08 5.86 3.48
CA ILE A 63 18.39 4.89 2.62
C ILE A 63 18.13 5.47 1.24
N THR A 64 17.34 6.53 1.13
CA THR A 64 16.72 6.89 -0.16
C THR A 64 17.70 7.58 -1.11
N PHE A 65 18.31 8.70 -0.73
CA PHE A 65 19.18 9.45 -1.64
C PHE A 65 20.38 8.63 -2.13
N PRO A 66 21.12 7.89 -1.27
CA PRO A 66 22.26 7.12 -1.76
C PRO A 66 21.86 6.02 -2.75
N ARG A 67 20.68 5.41 -2.58
CA ARG A 67 20.18 4.41 -3.55
C ARG A 67 19.73 5.06 -4.86
N LEU A 68 19.09 6.23 -4.80
CA LEU A 68 18.71 6.99 -5.99
C LEU A 68 19.93 7.46 -6.78
N GLN A 69 21.03 7.81 -6.12
CA GLN A 69 22.30 8.16 -6.77
C GLN A 69 22.84 7.02 -7.63
N VAL A 70 22.90 5.81 -7.07
CA VAL A 70 23.34 4.61 -7.81
C VAL A 70 22.42 4.34 -9.00
N LEU A 71 21.10 4.42 -8.80
CA LEU A 71 20.10 4.21 -9.86
C LEU A 71 20.22 5.26 -10.97
N GLN A 72 20.40 6.53 -10.62
CA GLN A 72 20.55 7.61 -11.59
C GLN A 72 21.81 7.42 -12.43
N GLN A 73 22.95 7.11 -11.79
CA GLN A 73 24.20 6.82 -12.50
C GLN A 73 24.02 5.65 -13.47
N ALA A 74 23.40 4.56 -13.02
CA ALA A 74 23.14 3.39 -13.86
C ALA A 74 22.24 3.74 -15.07
N VAL A 75 21.16 4.48 -14.84
CA VAL A 75 20.24 4.91 -15.92
C VAL A 75 20.92 5.87 -16.91
N GLN A 76 21.75 6.80 -16.42
CA GLN A 76 22.48 7.75 -17.27
C GLN A 76 23.57 7.06 -18.11
N GLN A 77 24.23 6.06 -17.55
CA GLN A 77 25.31 5.30 -18.21
C GLN A 77 24.78 4.14 -19.08
N GLY A 78 23.49 3.78 -18.94
CA GLY A 78 22.91 2.64 -19.63
C GLY A 78 23.35 1.29 -19.05
N GLU A 79 23.73 1.28 -17.78
CA GLU A 79 24.22 0.11 -17.06
C GLU A 79 23.14 -0.47 -16.13
N ILE A 80 23.31 -1.75 -15.75
CA ILE A 80 22.48 -2.38 -14.72
C ILE A 80 23.19 -2.14 -13.37
N PRO A 81 22.49 -1.63 -12.34
CA PRO A 81 23.09 -1.35 -11.04
C PRO A 81 23.35 -2.65 -10.28
N LEU A 82 24.45 -3.34 -10.60
CA LEU A 82 24.81 -4.60 -9.96
C LEU A 82 25.61 -4.38 -8.68
N TYR A 83 26.53 -3.41 -8.69
CA TYR A 83 27.44 -3.14 -7.59
C TYR A 83 27.41 -1.68 -7.18
N VAL A 84 27.73 -1.45 -5.91
CA VAL A 84 28.06 -0.15 -5.35
C VAL A 84 29.59 -0.09 -5.19
N ALA A 85 30.20 1.07 -5.41
CA ALA A 85 31.66 1.19 -5.31
C ALA A 85 32.17 0.97 -3.88
N GLN A 86 31.35 1.29 -2.88
CA GLN A 86 31.64 1.08 -1.48
C GLN A 86 31.34 -0.37 -1.07
N ASP A 87 32.37 -1.13 -0.64
CA ASP A 87 32.28 -2.56 -0.28
C ASP A 87 31.19 -2.91 0.75
N LYS A 88 30.89 -1.98 1.65
CA LYS A 88 29.84 -2.07 2.68
C LYS A 88 28.83 -0.93 2.59
N GLY A 89 28.66 -0.36 1.40
CA GLY A 89 27.81 0.82 1.19
C GLY A 89 26.32 0.55 1.46
N LEU A 90 25.86 -0.70 1.36
CA LEU A 90 24.45 -1.04 1.55
C LEU A 90 24.23 -1.73 2.89
N LYS A 91 23.44 -1.05 3.74
CA LYS A 91 23.11 -1.50 5.11
C LYS A 91 24.35 -1.81 5.97
N GLY A 92 25.52 -1.30 5.61
CA GLY A 92 26.78 -1.59 6.30
C GLY A 92 27.36 -2.98 6.04
N GLU A 93 26.78 -3.76 5.11
CA GLU A 93 27.07 -5.21 5.00
C GLU A 93 27.55 -5.65 3.62
N THR A 94 27.12 -4.99 2.53
CA THR A 94 27.42 -5.44 1.17
C THR A 94 27.56 -4.30 0.17
N ASN A 95 28.11 -4.61 -1.00
CA ASN A 95 28.07 -3.80 -2.20
C ASN A 95 27.15 -4.37 -3.31
N PHE A 96 26.51 -5.53 -3.11
CA PHE A 96 25.63 -6.14 -4.12
C PHE A 96 24.26 -5.45 -4.15
N PHE A 97 24.08 -4.53 -5.10
CA PHE A 97 22.94 -3.61 -5.09
C PHE A 97 21.58 -4.32 -5.15
N LEU A 98 21.40 -5.26 -6.09
CA LEU A 98 20.16 -6.02 -6.26
C LEU A 98 19.98 -7.16 -5.25
N SER A 99 20.93 -7.39 -4.34
CA SER A 99 20.74 -8.34 -3.23
C SER A 99 19.91 -7.74 -2.10
N VAL A 100 19.79 -6.42 -2.05
CA VAL A 100 18.88 -5.72 -1.14
C VAL A 100 17.46 -5.82 -1.70
N PRO A 101 16.49 -6.45 -1.00
CA PRO A 101 15.19 -6.76 -1.59
C PRO A 101 14.29 -5.52 -1.79
N ASP A 102 14.51 -4.45 -1.04
CA ASP A 102 13.71 -3.23 -1.01
C ASP A 102 14.24 -2.13 -1.99
N GLN A 103 14.99 -2.49 -3.04
CA GLN A 103 15.42 -1.51 -4.06
C GLN A 103 14.26 -1.08 -4.98
N ILE A 104 14.24 0.16 -5.45
CA ILE A 104 13.25 0.62 -6.44
C ILE A 104 13.78 0.29 -7.84
N LEU A 105 13.07 -0.55 -8.58
CA LEU A 105 13.35 -0.90 -9.98
C LEU A 105 12.11 -0.75 -10.87
N SER A 106 11.11 0.00 -10.40
CA SER A 106 9.90 0.25 -11.17
C SER A 106 10.21 1.06 -12.43
N PRO A 107 9.46 0.92 -13.53
CA PRO A 107 9.84 1.51 -14.82
C PRO A 107 10.05 3.03 -14.81
N ASP A 108 9.45 3.73 -13.86
CA ASP A 108 9.61 5.16 -13.68
C ASP A 108 11.01 5.59 -13.22
N ILE A 109 11.89 4.68 -12.75
CA ILE A 109 13.31 5.01 -12.49
C ILE A 109 14.01 5.58 -13.73
N LEU A 110 13.51 5.28 -14.94
CA LEU A 110 14.05 5.83 -16.18
C LEU A 110 13.92 7.36 -16.24
N LEU A 111 13.00 7.94 -15.47
CA LEU A 111 12.84 9.39 -15.34
C LEU A 111 14.03 10.04 -14.62
N LEU A 112 14.82 9.30 -13.83
CA LEU A 112 16.07 9.80 -13.22
C LEU A 112 17.11 10.24 -14.26
N ARG A 113 16.95 9.84 -15.53
CA ARG A 113 17.76 10.37 -16.64
C ARG A 113 17.53 11.87 -16.87
N LEU A 114 16.30 12.34 -16.60
CA LEU A 114 15.83 13.68 -16.97
C LEU A 114 15.55 14.55 -15.75
N LEU A 115 15.34 13.95 -14.59
CA LEU A 115 14.91 14.61 -13.36
C LEU A 115 16.01 14.56 -12.31
N ASP A 116 16.09 15.61 -11.51
CA ASP A 116 16.83 15.60 -10.25
C ASP A 116 16.09 14.73 -9.20
N PHE A 117 16.77 14.35 -8.12
CA PHE A 117 16.22 13.42 -7.11
C PHE A 117 14.90 13.90 -6.52
N ASP A 118 14.84 15.17 -6.14
CA ASP A 118 13.67 15.82 -5.56
C ASP A 118 12.44 15.75 -6.47
N GLN A 119 12.63 16.10 -7.74
CA GLN A 119 11.59 16.04 -8.76
C GLN A 119 11.13 14.60 -8.99
N PHE A 120 12.07 13.67 -9.05
CA PHE A 120 11.78 12.25 -9.17
C PHE A 120 10.96 11.73 -7.99
N ILE A 121 11.32 12.06 -6.75
CA ILE A 121 10.60 11.63 -5.54
C ILE A 121 9.13 12.08 -5.59
N VAL A 122 8.89 13.35 -5.93
CA VAL A 122 7.54 13.91 -6.06
C VAL A 122 6.77 13.17 -7.16
N ILE A 123 7.35 13.03 -8.35
CA ILE A 123 6.69 12.38 -9.48
C ILE A 123 6.43 10.89 -9.19
N HIS A 124 7.37 10.20 -8.57
CA HIS A 124 7.23 8.80 -8.15
C HIS A 124 6.01 8.63 -7.24
N ILE A 125 5.92 9.43 -6.16
CA ILE A 125 4.77 9.37 -5.24
C ILE A 125 3.46 9.70 -5.97
N LEU A 126 3.44 10.71 -6.83
CA LEU A 126 2.24 11.07 -7.59
C LEU A 126 1.81 10.00 -8.60
N ILE A 127 2.75 9.29 -9.23
CA ILE A 127 2.46 8.14 -10.11
C ILE A 127 1.78 7.03 -9.30
N PHE A 128 2.38 6.62 -8.18
CA PHE A 128 1.82 5.54 -7.36
C PHE A 128 0.49 5.94 -6.71
N TYR A 129 0.36 7.17 -6.24
CA TYR A 129 -0.91 7.74 -5.79
C TYR A 129 -1.98 7.65 -6.88
N SER A 130 -1.65 8.03 -8.13
CA SER A 130 -2.57 7.98 -9.26
C SER A 130 -3.01 6.56 -9.59
N ILE A 131 -2.08 5.61 -9.57
CA ILE A 131 -2.37 4.19 -9.75
C ILE A 131 -3.26 3.67 -8.61
N GLY A 132 -2.95 4.04 -7.36
CA GLY A 132 -3.75 3.67 -6.20
C GLY A 132 -5.17 4.22 -6.26
N TYR A 133 -5.32 5.49 -6.64
CA TYR A 133 -6.61 6.14 -6.87
C TYR A 133 -7.42 5.43 -7.95
N TRP A 134 -6.77 5.00 -9.05
CA TRP A 134 -7.43 4.19 -10.07
C TRP A 134 -7.93 2.85 -9.51
N GLY A 135 -7.14 2.16 -8.68
CA GLY A 135 -7.58 0.95 -7.98
C GLY A 135 -8.81 1.20 -7.09
N LEU A 136 -8.86 2.34 -6.37
CA LEU A 136 -10.03 2.75 -5.61
C LEU A 136 -11.25 3.04 -6.50
N LEU A 137 -11.08 3.66 -7.67
CA LEU A 137 -12.17 3.89 -8.62
C LEU A 137 -12.75 2.58 -9.18
N LEU A 138 -11.90 1.59 -9.45
CA LEU A 138 -12.35 0.26 -9.84
C LEU A 138 -13.16 -0.40 -8.72
N PHE A 139 -12.71 -0.25 -7.47
CA PHE A 139 -13.46 -0.72 -6.30
C PHE A 139 -14.80 0.00 -6.14
N ARG A 140 -14.82 1.34 -6.25
CA ARG A 140 -16.04 2.16 -6.26
C ARG A 140 -17.04 1.64 -7.27
N THR A 141 -16.59 1.40 -8.50
CA THR A 141 -17.43 0.95 -9.60
C THR A 141 -17.99 -0.44 -9.30
N LYS A 142 -17.15 -1.37 -8.85
CA LYS A 142 -17.55 -2.75 -8.52
C LYS A 142 -18.60 -2.82 -7.42
N TYR A 143 -18.52 -1.96 -6.41
CA TYR A 143 -19.43 -1.94 -5.27
C TYR A 143 -20.49 -0.83 -5.33
N SER A 144 -20.60 -0.12 -6.47
CA SER A 144 -21.55 0.98 -6.69
C SER A 144 -21.53 2.01 -5.54
N LEU A 145 -20.32 2.39 -5.09
CA LEU A 145 -20.19 3.37 -4.01
C LEU A 145 -20.53 4.76 -4.54
N SER A 146 -21.40 5.46 -3.83
CA SER A 146 -21.73 6.87 -4.06
C SER A 146 -20.52 7.76 -3.76
N THR A 147 -20.58 9.03 -4.20
CA THR A 147 -19.50 9.99 -3.94
C THR A 147 -19.28 10.20 -2.45
N ILE A 148 -20.35 10.32 -1.65
CA ILE A 148 -20.24 10.50 -0.19
C ILE A 148 -19.58 9.29 0.47
N THR A 149 -19.85 8.07 0.03
CA THR A 149 -19.17 6.88 0.55
C THR A 149 -17.74 6.76 0.07
N PHE A 150 -17.45 7.21 -1.15
CA PHE A 150 -16.11 7.14 -1.72
C PHE A 150 -15.12 8.08 -1.04
N ILE A 151 -15.56 9.26 -0.57
CA ILE A 151 -14.70 10.24 0.10
C ILE A 151 -13.96 9.66 1.33
N PRO A 152 -14.62 9.04 2.34
CA PRO A 152 -13.90 8.48 3.49
C PRO A 152 -12.97 7.32 3.10
N LEU A 153 -13.35 6.49 2.12
CA LEU A 153 -12.45 5.46 1.57
C LEU A 153 -11.19 6.10 0.99
N PHE A 154 -11.36 7.13 0.16
CA PHE A 154 -10.26 7.88 -0.43
C PHE A 154 -9.36 8.53 0.63
N LEU A 155 -9.96 9.24 1.60
CA LEU A 155 -9.23 9.97 2.61
C LEU A 155 -8.43 9.05 3.53
N LEU A 156 -9.07 8.00 4.07
CA LEU A 156 -8.40 7.07 5.00
C LEU A 156 -7.38 6.20 4.28
N PHE A 157 -7.60 5.81 3.03
CA PHE A 157 -6.60 5.07 2.27
C PHE A 157 -5.37 5.93 1.97
N ASN A 158 -5.54 7.14 1.46
CA ASN A 158 -4.41 7.95 1.00
C ASN A 158 -3.70 8.71 2.13
N PHE A 159 -4.39 9.08 3.20
CA PHE A 159 -3.85 10.01 4.20
C PHE A 159 -3.89 9.49 5.64
N ASN A 160 -4.01 8.17 5.85
CA ASN A 160 -3.81 7.61 7.18
C ASN A 160 -2.38 7.84 7.67
N GLY A 161 -2.22 7.84 8.99
CA GLY A 161 -0.94 8.17 9.62
C GLY A 161 0.21 7.26 9.23
N HIS A 162 -0.06 6.02 8.82
CA HIS A 162 0.98 5.05 8.51
C HIS A 162 1.70 5.37 7.20
N ILE A 163 0.96 5.57 6.10
CA ILE A 163 1.60 5.94 4.83
C ILE A 163 2.22 7.34 4.91
N VAL A 164 1.55 8.26 5.60
CA VAL A 164 2.04 9.62 5.82
C VAL A 164 3.36 9.60 6.57
N SER A 165 3.44 8.93 7.73
CA SER A 165 4.63 8.94 8.57
C SER A 165 5.85 8.31 7.89
N HIS A 166 5.69 7.19 7.19
CA HIS A 166 6.80 6.49 6.54
C HIS A 166 7.35 7.26 5.35
N LEU A 167 6.49 7.89 4.53
CA LEU A 167 6.95 8.76 3.45
C LEU A 167 7.63 10.02 3.99
N SER A 168 7.22 10.51 5.17
CA SER A 168 7.79 11.72 5.79
C SER A 168 9.27 11.55 6.15
N VAL A 169 9.61 10.36 6.64
CA VAL A 169 10.95 10.06 7.16
C VAL A 169 11.91 9.54 6.10
N GLY A 170 11.44 9.41 4.85
CA GLY A 170 12.28 9.03 3.72
C GLY A 170 12.15 7.59 3.29
N HIS A 171 11.10 6.86 3.68
CA HIS A 171 10.88 5.51 3.16
C HIS A 171 10.18 5.53 1.80
N LEU A 172 10.86 5.98 0.75
CA LEU A 172 10.26 6.15 -0.59
C LEU A 172 9.63 4.86 -1.15
N THR A 173 10.20 3.70 -0.81
CA THR A 173 9.69 2.37 -1.20
C THR A 173 8.27 2.10 -0.70
N TRP A 174 7.78 2.88 0.27
CA TRP A 174 6.42 2.80 0.77
C TRP A 174 5.38 3.36 -0.19
N SER A 175 5.77 4.03 -1.28
CA SER A 175 4.86 4.35 -2.40
C SER A 175 4.13 3.11 -2.94
N SER A 176 4.76 1.94 -2.86
CA SER A 176 4.16 0.64 -3.22
C SER A 176 2.90 0.30 -2.43
N TYR A 177 2.68 0.92 -1.26
CA TYR A 177 1.44 0.90 -0.49
C TYR A 177 0.21 1.19 -1.35
N PHE A 178 0.30 2.15 -2.27
CA PHE A 178 -0.84 2.56 -3.08
C PHE A 178 -1.36 1.43 -3.98
N LEU A 179 -0.53 0.43 -4.29
CA LEU A 179 -0.92 -0.78 -5.02
C LEU A 179 -1.81 -1.73 -4.20
N LEU A 180 -1.86 -1.58 -2.87
CA LEU A 180 -2.76 -2.38 -2.02
C LEU A 180 -4.24 -2.16 -2.34
N SER A 181 -4.61 -1.06 -3.00
CA SER A 181 -5.99 -0.85 -3.47
C SER A 181 -6.44 -1.96 -4.44
N PHE A 182 -5.53 -2.42 -5.31
CA PHE A 182 -5.77 -3.57 -6.19
C PHE A 182 -5.78 -4.89 -5.42
N PHE A 183 -4.92 -5.04 -4.41
CA PHE A 183 -4.93 -6.23 -3.57
C PHE A 183 -6.30 -6.42 -2.92
N PHE A 184 -6.84 -5.39 -2.25
CA PHE A 184 -8.16 -5.48 -1.65
C PHE A 184 -9.26 -5.64 -2.71
N LEU A 185 -9.19 -4.95 -3.85
CA LEU A 185 -10.12 -5.20 -4.96
C LEU A 185 -10.20 -6.68 -5.35
N PHE A 186 -9.04 -7.35 -5.46
CA PHE A 186 -8.93 -8.77 -5.82
C PHE A 186 -9.25 -9.71 -4.67
N ALA A 187 -8.90 -9.37 -3.42
CA ALA A 187 -9.21 -10.16 -2.24
C ALA A 187 -10.72 -10.30 -2.06
N PHE A 188 -11.48 -9.23 -2.31
CA PHE A 188 -12.94 -9.31 -2.26
C PHE A 188 -13.56 -10.08 -3.44
N GLU A 189 -12.83 -10.36 -4.55
CA GLU A 189 -13.32 -11.29 -5.60
C GLU A 189 -13.47 -12.72 -5.08
N LEU A 190 -12.74 -13.12 -4.05
CA LEU A 190 -12.79 -14.47 -3.47
C LEU A 190 -14.15 -14.83 -2.88
N PHE A 191 -15.03 -13.84 -2.64
CA PHE A 191 -16.34 -13.97 -1.99
C PHE A 191 -17.51 -13.68 -2.93
N GLY A 192 -17.26 -13.64 -4.24
CA GLY A 192 -18.35 -13.70 -5.23
C GLY A 192 -18.99 -15.09 -5.26
N GLU A 193 -20.11 -15.27 -5.95
CA GLU A 193 -20.79 -16.58 -6.01
C GLU A 193 -20.01 -17.64 -6.81
N LYS A 194 -19.20 -17.20 -7.78
CA LYS A 194 -18.47 -18.08 -8.69
C LYS A 194 -17.08 -18.43 -8.16
N SER A 195 -16.64 -19.66 -8.43
CA SER A 195 -15.24 -20.04 -8.24
C SER A 195 -14.33 -19.19 -9.13
N LEU A 196 -13.15 -18.91 -8.63
CA LEU A 196 -12.14 -18.15 -9.38
C LEU A 196 -11.35 -19.06 -10.30
N ASP A 197 -10.73 -18.47 -11.32
CA ASP A 197 -9.91 -19.14 -12.30
C ASP A 197 -8.49 -18.56 -12.35
N TRP A 198 -7.68 -19.04 -13.28
CA TRP A 198 -6.32 -18.59 -13.51
C TRP A 198 -6.18 -17.09 -13.77
N LYS A 199 -7.23 -16.40 -14.23
CA LYS A 199 -7.21 -14.93 -14.34
C LYS A 199 -6.88 -14.28 -12.99
N TRP A 200 -7.38 -14.83 -11.88
CA TRP A 200 -7.09 -14.30 -10.56
C TRP A 200 -5.65 -14.59 -10.11
N VAL A 201 -5.11 -15.77 -10.43
CA VAL A 201 -3.68 -16.09 -10.22
C VAL A 201 -2.79 -15.07 -10.92
N VAL A 202 -3.07 -14.79 -12.21
CA VAL A 202 -2.32 -13.81 -13.00
C VAL A 202 -2.43 -12.41 -12.39
N LYS A 203 -3.62 -11.97 -11.97
CA LYS A 203 -3.81 -10.67 -11.32
C LYS A 203 -2.95 -10.52 -10.05
N ILE A 204 -2.99 -11.51 -9.15
CA ILE A 204 -2.25 -11.47 -7.89
C ILE A 204 -0.74 -11.55 -8.14
N SER A 205 -0.28 -12.46 -9.00
CA SER A 205 1.14 -12.59 -9.32
C SER A 205 1.69 -11.34 -10.02
N ALA A 206 0.93 -10.74 -10.94
CA ALA A 206 1.33 -9.47 -11.58
C ALA A 206 1.36 -8.32 -10.57
N LEU A 207 0.36 -8.22 -9.68
CA LEU A 207 0.36 -7.21 -8.62
C LEU A 207 1.58 -7.36 -7.71
N GLN A 208 1.87 -8.58 -7.26
CA GLN A 208 3.02 -8.89 -6.42
C GLN A 208 4.34 -8.59 -7.13
N PHE A 209 4.43 -8.85 -8.44
CA PHE A 209 5.57 -8.45 -9.25
C PHE A 209 5.78 -6.93 -9.24
N PHE A 210 4.73 -6.14 -9.48
CA PHE A 210 4.85 -4.67 -9.45
C PHE A 210 5.16 -4.11 -8.06
N ILE A 211 4.52 -4.65 -7.00
CA ILE A 211 4.82 -4.28 -5.62
C ILE A 211 6.30 -4.52 -5.32
N PHE A 212 6.81 -5.71 -5.61
CA PHE A 212 8.20 -6.02 -5.34
C PHE A 212 9.13 -5.17 -6.22
N LEU A 213 8.81 -4.98 -7.50
CA LEU A 213 9.57 -4.14 -8.42
C LEU A 213 9.69 -2.68 -7.94
N SER A 214 8.66 -2.16 -7.27
CA SER A 214 8.67 -0.83 -6.66
C SER A 214 9.40 -0.74 -5.31
N GLY A 215 10.07 -1.82 -4.87
CA GLY A 215 10.77 -1.86 -3.58
C GLY A 215 9.87 -2.24 -2.40
N GLY A 216 8.60 -2.55 -2.63
CA GLY A 216 7.59 -2.91 -1.63
C GLY A 216 7.76 -4.31 -1.03
N TYR A 217 8.97 -4.67 -0.59
CA TYR A 217 9.28 -5.98 0.00
C TYR A 217 8.32 -6.34 1.15
N HIS A 218 8.08 -5.41 2.06
CA HIS A 218 7.20 -5.59 3.21
C HIS A 218 5.77 -5.92 2.77
N PHE A 219 5.18 -5.14 1.87
CA PHE A 219 3.84 -5.39 1.35
C PHE A 219 3.73 -6.70 0.58
N PHE A 220 4.77 -7.07 -0.17
CA PHE A 220 4.84 -8.36 -0.85
C PHE A 220 4.66 -9.50 0.16
N PHE A 221 5.45 -9.46 1.23
CA PHE A 221 5.41 -10.45 2.29
C PHE A 221 4.07 -10.45 3.03
N TRP A 222 3.52 -9.29 3.36
CA TRP A 222 2.24 -9.18 4.07
C TRP A 222 1.07 -9.74 3.27
N ILE A 223 1.05 -9.52 1.95
CA ILE A 223 0.05 -10.13 1.07
C ILE A 223 0.20 -11.66 1.06
N VAL A 224 1.43 -12.19 0.94
CA VAL A 224 1.67 -13.64 1.00
C VAL A 224 1.19 -14.22 2.32
N MET A 225 1.51 -13.58 3.44
CA MET A 225 1.08 -14.00 4.76
C MET A 225 -0.46 -13.95 4.90
N PHE A 226 -1.09 -12.87 4.46
CA PHE A 226 -2.55 -12.73 4.45
C PHE A 226 -3.22 -13.85 3.65
N LEU A 227 -2.73 -14.15 2.44
CA LEU A 227 -3.24 -15.22 1.59
C LEU A 227 -2.98 -16.61 2.18
N THR A 228 -1.84 -16.81 2.85
CA THR A 228 -1.49 -18.08 3.51
C THR A 228 -2.42 -18.35 4.69
N ILE A 229 -2.75 -17.34 5.48
CA ILE A 229 -3.73 -17.49 6.56
C ILE A 229 -5.11 -17.77 5.96
N LEU A 230 -5.50 -17.03 4.91
CA LEU A 230 -6.79 -17.23 4.23
C LEU A 230 -6.93 -18.63 3.61
N LEU A 231 -5.84 -19.23 3.14
CA LEU A 231 -5.78 -20.59 2.60
C LEU A 231 -6.37 -21.64 3.56
N LEU A 232 -6.19 -21.43 4.86
CA LEU A 232 -6.65 -22.35 5.90
C LEU A 232 -8.18 -22.36 6.05
N PHE A 233 -8.85 -21.29 5.63
CA PHE A 233 -10.28 -21.09 5.86
C PHE A 233 -11.09 -21.06 4.56
N HIS A 234 -10.50 -20.65 3.42
CA HIS A 234 -11.24 -20.48 2.17
C HIS A 234 -11.20 -21.72 1.26
N LYS A 235 -11.99 -22.74 1.62
CA LYS A 235 -11.99 -24.05 0.94
C LYS A 235 -12.29 -23.97 -0.56
N ARG A 236 -13.25 -23.12 -0.97
CA ARG A 236 -13.73 -23.06 -2.36
C ARG A 236 -12.64 -22.71 -3.37
N ASN A 237 -11.78 -21.75 -3.04
CA ASN A 237 -10.73 -21.26 -3.95
C ASN A 237 -9.32 -21.63 -3.46
N ARG A 238 -9.19 -22.65 -2.62
CA ARG A 238 -7.92 -23.02 -1.98
C ARG A 238 -6.80 -23.23 -3.00
N ASN A 239 -7.05 -24.01 -4.06
CA ASN A 239 -6.05 -24.29 -5.09
C ASN A 239 -5.63 -23.02 -5.85
N ILE A 240 -6.57 -22.12 -6.14
CA ILE A 240 -6.27 -20.84 -6.80
C ILE A 240 -5.43 -19.94 -5.89
N ILE A 241 -5.70 -19.93 -4.58
CA ILE A 241 -4.86 -19.23 -3.60
C ILE A 241 -3.45 -19.82 -3.57
N VAL A 242 -3.28 -21.15 -3.46
CA VAL A 242 -1.96 -21.81 -3.51
C VAL A 242 -1.19 -21.42 -4.77
N MET A 243 -1.84 -21.53 -5.94
CA MET A 243 -1.19 -21.19 -7.21
C MET A 243 -0.79 -19.72 -7.25
N SER A 244 -1.64 -18.81 -6.75
CA SER A 244 -1.29 -17.38 -6.70
C SER A 244 -0.07 -17.09 -5.83
N ILE A 245 0.07 -17.74 -4.66
CA ILE A 245 1.24 -17.62 -3.79
C ILE A 245 2.48 -18.16 -4.52
N PHE A 246 2.40 -19.39 -5.03
CA PHE A 246 3.50 -20.04 -5.75
C PHE A 246 4.01 -19.21 -6.94
N PHE A 247 3.11 -18.77 -7.81
CA PHE A 247 3.46 -17.95 -8.97
C PHE A 247 3.93 -16.54 -8.60
N SER A 248 3.51 -15.99 -7.44
CA SER A 248 4.05 -14.73 -6.91
C SER A 248 5.50 -14.85 -6.47
N PHE A 249 5.92 -16.00 -5.93
CA PHE A 249 7.34 -16.26 -5.65
C PHE A 249 8.12 -16.44 -6.95
N LEU A 250 7.66 -17.29 -7.87
CA LEU A 250 8.38 -17.59 -9.12
C LEU A 250 8.61 -16.34 -9.99
N ILE A 251 7.59 -15.49 -10.16
CA ILE A 251 7.71 -14.27 -10.98
C ILE A 251 8.66 -13.24 -10.35
N ASN A 252 8.98 -13.36 -9.05
CA ASN A 252 9.88 -12.48 -8.32
C ASN A 252 11.25 -13.10 -8.01
N MET A 253 11.58 -14.26 -8.58
CA MET A 253 12.87 -14.94 -8.37
C MET A 253 14.08 -14.08 -8.71
N PHE A 254 13.96 -13.15 -9.67
CA PHE A 254 15.01 -12.18 -9.99
C PHE A 254 15.44 -11.28 -8.81
N ARG A 255 14.56 -11.08 -7.80
CA ARG A 255 14.88 -10.39 -6.55
C ARG A 255 15.13 -11.33 -5.39
N ILE A 256 14.36 -12.41 -5.32
CA ILE A 256 14.40 -13.32 -4.18
C ILE A 256 15.72 -14.07 -4.12
N LEU A 257 16.19 -14.60 -5.25
CA LEU A 257 17.44 -15.37 -5.28
C LEU A 257 18.67 -14.55 -4.89
N PRO A 258 18.97 -13.37 -5.47
CA PRO A 258 20.13 -12.59 -5.03
C PRO A 258 20.02 -12.15 -3.56
N ALA A 259 18.82 -11.90 -3.04
CA ALA A 259 18.62 -11.54 -1.63
C ALA A 259 18.96 -12.66 -0.64
N THR A 260 18.96 -13.93 -1.08
CA THR A 260 19.41 -15.04 -0.23
C THR A 260 20.90 -14.95 0.15
N LEU A 261 21.70 -14.19 -0.60
CA LEU A 261 23.10 -13.92 -0.24
C LEU A 261 23.22 -13.04 1.00
N LEU A 262 22.25 -12.16 1.28
CA LEU A 262 22.29 -11.27 2.45
C LEU A 262 21.56 -11.83 3.65
N SER A 263 20.63 -12.76 3.47
CA SER A 263 19.71 -13.18 4.54
C SER A 263 20.40 -13.75 5.78
N ARG A 264 21.63 -14.25 5.64
CA ARG A 264 22.43 -14.76 6.78
C ARG A 264 23.40 -13.74 7.36
N HIS A 265 23.69 -12.66 6.64
CA HIS A 265 24.67 -11.65 7.04
C HIS A 265 24.03 -10.41 7.67
N LEU A 266 22.77 -10.12 7.32
CA LEU A 266 22.01 -9.06 7.97
C LEU A 266 21.71 -9.45 9.42
N LYS A 267 22.49 -8.90 10.37
CA LYS A 267 22.20 -8.97 11.80
C LYS A 267 21.01 -8.06 12.13
N LEU A 268 19.81 -8.50 11.76
CA LEU A 268 18.59 -7.78 12.08
C LEU A 268 18.20 -8.06 13.52
N GLU A 269 18.04 -7.00 14.31
CA GLU A 269 17.44 -7.09 15.63
C GLU A 269 15.93 -6.90 15.50
N PHE A 270 15.18 -7.84 16.07
CA PHE A 270 13.74 -7.69 16.28
C PHE A 270 13.52 -6.50 17.21
N MET A 271 12.69 -5.54 16.78
CA MET A 271 12.33 -4.43 17.64
C MET A 271 11.13 -4.91 18.48
N PHE A 272 9.89 -4.55 18.18
CA PHE A 272 8.69 -5.20 18.75
C PHE A 272 7.44 -4.68 18.04
N GLY A 273 6.28 -5.27 18.32
CA GLY A 273 4.97 -4.76 17.90
C GLY A 273 4.49 -3.59 18.75
N PHE A 274 3.18 -3.31 18.74
CA PHE A 274 2.59 -2.37 19.71
C PHE A 274 2.81 -2.89 21.14
N PRO A 275 3.39 -2.10 22.05
CA PRO A 275 3.69 -2.58 23.41
C PRO A 275 2.45 -3.02 24.18
N THR A 276 1.32 -2.35 23.95
CA THR A 276 0.04 -2.66 24.56
C THR A 276 -1.11 -2.39 23.59
N ILE A 277 -2.29 -2.95 23.88
CA ILE A 277 -3.53 -2.62 23.15
C ILE A 277 -3.88 -1.14 23.29
N GLU A 278 -3.59 -0.52 24.44
CA GLU A 278 -3.79 0.91 24.62
C GLU A 278 -2.93 1.72 23.63
N ARG A 279 -1.66 1.37 23.47
CA ARG A 279 -0.77 2.03 22.49
C ARG A 279 -1.25 1.82 21.07
N LEU A 280 -1.77 0.64 20.75
CA LEU A 280 -2.41 0.37 19.47
C LEU A 280 -3.59 1.32 19.22
N LEU A 281 -4.50 1.44 20.19
CA LEU A 281 -5.64 2.35 20.08
C LEU A 281 -5.19 3.81 19.96
N GLN A 282 -4.22 4.24 20.77
CA GLN A 282 -3.64 5.59 20.67
C GLN A 282 -3.07 5.85 19.27
N GLY A 283 -2.40 4.87 18.66
CA GLY A 283 -1.90 4.96 17.29
C GLY A 283 -2.97 5.26 16.24
N LEU A 284 -4.25 4.98 16.51
CA LEU A 284 -5.36 5.22 15.59
C LEU A 284 -5.98 6.62 15.70
N TYR A 285 -5.87 7.32 16.83
CA TYR A 285 -6.59 8.59 17.03
C TYR A 285 -5.78 9.73 17.66
N LYS A 286 -4.67 9.43 18.32
CA LYS A 286 -3.86 10.45 18.98
C LYS A 286 -2.79 10.93 18.00
N ALA A 287 -2.73 12.24 17.78
CA ALA A 287 -1.68 12.86 16.98
C ALA A 287 -0.44 13.06 17.85
N TYR A 288 0.71 12.60 17.36
CA TYR A 288 2.00 12.72 18.03
C TYR A 288 3.00 13.45 17.13
N TYR A 289 3.93 14.17 17.74
CA TYR A 289 4.97 14.86 17.00
C TYR A 289 5.98 13.87 16.40
N PRO A 290 6.55 14.16 15.22
CA PRO A 290 7.49 13.25 14.55
C PRO A 290 8.75 12.90 15.35
N THR A 291 9.13 13.74 16.33
CA THR A 291 10.31 13.55 17.19
C THR A 291 10.05 12.67 18.40
N GLU A 292 8.81 12.26 18.64
CA GLU A 292 8.48 11.43 19.81
C GLU A 292 8.97 9.99 19.63
N LEU A 293 9.43 9.40 20.73
CA LEU A 293 9.90 8.01 20.80
C LEU A 293 8.95 7.18 21.68
N VAL A 294 8.78 5.91 21.32
CA VAL A 294 8.07 4.90 22.11
C VAL A 294 9.00 3.70 22.28
N LEU A 295 9.54 3.53 23.50
CA LEU A 295 10.50 2.45 23.82
C LEU A 295 11.70 2.43 22.85
N ASP A 296 12.31 3.60 22.61
CA ASP A 296 13.45 3.79 21.70
C ASP A 296 13.18 3.55 20.20
N LEU A 297 11.95 3.19 19.86
CA LEU A 297 11.46 3.21 18.49
C LEU A 297 10.81 4.55 18.17
N ALA A 298 11.09 5.06 16.99
CA ALA A 298 10.50 6.31 16.58
C ALA A 298 9.01 6.16 16.25
N TYR A 299 8.23 7.19 16.56
CA TYR A 299 6.78 7.10 16.56
C TYR A 299 6.15 6.78 15.19
N TRP A 300 6.86 7.04 14.08
CA TRP A 300 6.35 6.69 12.75
C TRP A 300 5.99 5.20 12.59
N GLU A 301 6.64 4.32 13.36
CA GLU A 301 6.35 2.87 13.40
C GLU A 301 5.02 2.51 14.09
N TYR A 302 4.44 3.44 14.85
CA TYR A 302 3.20 3.29 15.60
C TYR A 302 2.09 4.24 15.15
N ASN A 303 2.38 5.09 14.18
CA ASN A 303 1.42 6.04 13.66
C ASN A 303 0.48 5.38 12.65
N PHE A 304 -0.77 5.17 13.03
CA PHE A 304 -1.85 4.66 12.15
C PHE A 304 -3.05 5.62 12.18
N TYR A 305 -2.76 6.91 12.38
CA TYR A 305 -3.75 7.93 12.68
C TYR A 305 -4.88 7.98 11.65
N LEU A 306 -6.12 7.93 12.15
CA LEU A 306 -7.36 8.10 11.40
C LEU A 306 -8.16 9.33 11.85
N GLY A 307 -7.76 9.94 12.98
CA GLY A 307 -8.60 10.86 13.74
C GLY A 307 -9.77 10.15 14.44
N VAL A 308 -10.48 10.88 15.31
CA VAL A 308 -11.58 10.30 16.10
C VAL A 308 -12.72 9.85 15.18
N PHE A 309 -13.09 10.68 14.20
CA PHE A 309 -14.17 10.35 13.27
C PHE A 309 -13.80 9.22 12.30
N GLY A 310 -12.55 9.13 11.85
CA GLY A 310 -12.06 8.02 11.04
C GLY A 310 -12.07 6.71 11.82
N MET A 311 -11.61 6.73 13.08
CA MET A 311 -11.68 5.56 13.96
C MET A 311 -13.13 5.12 14.22
N LEU A 312 -14.03 6.05 14.54
CA LEU A 312 -15.46 5.74 14.73
C LEU A 312 -16.09 5.16 13.46
N PHE A 313 -15.76 5.72 12.29
CA PHE A 313 -16.21 5.20 11.00
C PHE A 313 -15.74 3.75 10.77
N VAL A 314 -14.46 3.46 11.02
CA VAL A 314 -13.89 2.11 10.87
C VAL A 314 -14.51 1.12 11.86
N ILE A 315 -14.63 1.48 13.13
CA ILE A 315 -15.22 0.60 14.16
C ILE A 315 -16.70 0.35 13.88
N TYR A 316 -17.48 1.41 13.62
CA TYR A 316 -18.92 1.28 13.46
C TYR A 316 -19.28 0.52 12.17
N PHE A 317 -18.80 0.96 11.01
CA PHE A 317 -19.17 0.32 9.74
C PHE A 317 -18.36 -0.93 9.42
N GLY A 318 -17.10 -1.01 9.85
CA GLY A 318 -16.20 -2.12 9.55
C GLY A 318 -16.43 -3.33 10.45
N PHE A 319 -17.00 -3.11 11.64
CA PHE A 319 -17.23 -4.17 12.63
C PHE A 319 -18.68 -4.24 13.14
N VAL A 320 -19.19 -3.18 13.78
CA VAL A 320 -20.48 -3.22 14.50
C VAL A 320 -21.65 -3.45 13.55
N TYR A 321 -21.81 -2.59 12.54
CA TYR A 321 -22.87 -2.69 11.55
C TYR A 321 -22.68 -3.93 10.67
N PHE A 322 -21.44 -4.22 10.27
CA PHE A 322 -21.11 -5.41 9.48
C PHE A 322 -21.59 -6.71 10.15
N LYS A 323 -21.33 -6.85 11.46
CA LYS A 323 -21.75 -8.02 12.24
C LYS A 323 -23.27 -8.23 12.23
N GLN A 324 -24.05 -7.16 12.16
CA GLN A 324 -25.52 -7.22 12.14
C GLN A 324 -26.08 -7.72 10.79
N GLN A 325 -25.33 -7.59 9.70
CA GLN A 325 -25.78 -7.93 8.35
C GLN A 325 -25.66 -9.42 7.98
N GLN A 326 -25.17 -10.29 8.89
CA GLN A 326 -25.12 -11.76 8.77
C GLN A 326 -24.61 -12.33 7.42
N LYS A 327 -23.72 -11.64 6.71
CA LYS A 327 -23.10 -12.18 5.47
C LYS A 327 -21.89 -13.05 5.80
N ASN A 328 -22.13 -14.36 5.90
CA ASN A 328 -21.17 -15.36 6.39
C ASN A 328 -19.86 -15.49 5.57
N GLU A 329 -19.87 -15.24 4.25
CA GLU A 329 -18.67 -15.49 3.44
C GLU A 329 -17.60 -14.39 3.58
N ILE A 330 -17.99 -13.11 3.52
CA ILE A 330 -17.05 -11.97 3.70
C ILE A 330 -16.41 -12.00 5.09
N PHE A 331 -17.12 -12.54 6.10
CA PHE A 331 -16.58 -12.68 7.44
C PHE A 331 -15.29 -13.51 7.49
N THR A 332 -15.06 -14.41 6.53
CA THR A 332 -13.80 -15.16 6.47
C THR A 332 -12.58 -14.29 6.12
N LEU A 333 -12.75 -13.11 5.51
CA LEU A 333 -11.67 -12.12 5.35
C LEU A 333 -11.24 -11.49 6.67
N ILE A 334 -12.12 -11.47 7.68
CA ILE A 334 -11.78 -10.93 9.00
C ILE A 334 -10.72 -11.82 9.66
N ILE A 335 -10.70 -13.12 9.37
CA ILE A 335 -9.76 -14.07 9.99
C ILE A 335 -8.29 -13.68 9.73
N PRO A 336 -7.82 -13.54 8.47
CA PRO A 336 -6.45 -13.07 8.25
C PRO A 336 -6.22 -11.67 8.81
N ALA A 337 -7.21 -10.77 8.78
CA ALA A 337 -7.09 -9.45 9.40
C ALA A 337 -6.86 -9.51 10.93
N VAL A 338 -7.59 -10.37 11.63
CA VAL A 338 -7.43 -10.57 13.08
C VAL A 338 -6.07 -11.22 13.38
N ALA A 339 -5.64 -12.19 12.56
CA ALA A 339 -4.32 -12.78 12.71
C ALA A 339 -3.21 -11.72 12.55
N MET A 340 -3.27 -10.87 11.51
CA MET A 340 -2.33 -9.77 11.31
C MET A 340 -2.34 -8.77 12.48
N LEU A 341 -3.52 -8.47 13.03
CA LEU A 341 -3.67 -7.62 14.22
C LEU A 341 -2.97 -8.24 15.44
N VAL A 342 -3.18 -9.54 15.68
CA VAL A 342 -2.56 -10.26 16.79
C VAL A 342 -1.03 -10.29 16.63
N LEU A 343 -0.52 -10.56 15.43
CA LEU A 343 0.92 -10.52 15.15
C LEU A 343 1.54 -9.13 15.36
N SER A 344 0.73 -8.06 15.27
CA SER A 344 1.17 -6.68 15.45
C SER A 344 1.38 -6.25 16.90
N VAL A 345 1.00 -7.08 17.89
CA VAL A 345 1.04 -6.71 19.32
C VAL A 345 2.17 -7.43 20.04
N GLY A 346 2.92 -6.67 20.84
CA GLY A 346 4.01 -7.15 21.68
C GLY A 346 5.05 -7.96 20.90
N ASN A 347 5.47 -9.09 21.46
CA ASN A 347 6.47 -9.98 20.88
C ASN A 347 5.85 -11.21 20.21
N ILE A 348 4.56 -11.17 19.85
CA ILE A 348 3.85 -12.34 19.33
C ILE A 348 4.47 -12.83 18.01
N TYR A 349 4.99 -11.92 17.18
CA TYR A 349 5.69 -12.29 15.94
C TYR A 349 7.13 -12.79 16.14
N LYS A 350 7.74 -12.52 17.30
CA LYS A 350 9.16 -12.82 17.56
C LYS A 350 9.54 -14.28 17.29
N PRO A 351 8.74 -15.31 17.65
CA PRO A 351 9.09 -16.70 17.33
C PRO A 351 9.23 -16.97 15.83
N PHE A 352 8.47 -16.28 14.98
CA PHE A 352 8.58 -16.40 13.52
C PHE A 352 9.84 -15.69 13.02
N PHE A 353 10.14 -14.51 13.56
CA PHE A 353 11.37 -13.78 13.27
C PHE A 353 12.62 -14.59 13.62
N ASP A 354 12.64 -15.19 14.82
CA ASP A 354 13.77 -15.97 15.35
C ASP A 354 14.08 -17.24 14.53
N THR A 355 13.20 -17.67 13.62
CA THR A 355 13.47 -18.80 12.72
C THR A 355 14.62 -18.52 11.74
N GLY A 356 14.93 -17.25 11.48
CA GLY A 356 15.95 -16.85 10.51
C GLY A 356 15.56 -17.12 9.04
N LEU A 357 14.31 -17.53 8.78
CA LEU A 357 13.83 -17.72 7.41
C LEU A 357 13.73 -16.35 6.71
N PRO A 358 14.33 -16.16 5.51
CA PRO A 358 14.54 -14.84 4.90
C PRO A 358 13.32 -13.91 4.88
N PHE A 359 12.13 -14.46 4.62
CA PHE A 359 10.89 -13.69 4.60
C PHE A 359 10.33 -13.37 5.98
N LEU A 360 10.47 -14.30 6.94
CA LEU A 360 9.96 -14.13 8.29
C LEU A 360 10.86 -13.20 9.11
N SER A 361 12.18 -13.35 8.99
CA SER A 361 13.17 -12.52 9.69
C SER A 361 13.37 -11.15 9.05
N GLY A 362 12.89 -10.93 7.82
CA GLY A 362 12.96 -9.61 7.18
C GLY A 362 12.02 -8.56 7.79
N GLU A 363 10.97 -8.98 8.51
CA GLU A 363 10.06 -8.06 9.19
C GLU A 363 10.46 -7.87 10.66
N ARG A 364 11.26 -6.84 10.93
CA ARG A 364 11.75 -6.55 12.29
C ARG A 364 10.79 -5.73 13.15
N VAL A 365 9.80 -5.05 12.55
CA VAL A 365 8.82 -4.22 13.26
C VAL A 365 7.42 -4.76 13.00
N SER A 366 6.91 -5.59 13.91
CA SER A 366 5.63 -6.28 13.66
C SER A 366 4.40 -5.38 13.78
N SER A 367 4.51 -4.19 14.39
CA SER A 367 3.39 -3.22 14.48
C SER A 367 2.81 -2.90 13.11
N ARG A 368 3.66 -2.91 12.08
CA ARG A 368 3.30 -2.63 10.67
C ARG A 368 2.23 -3.56 10.12
N PHE A 369 2.10 -4.80 10.62
CA PHE A 369 1.06 -5.73 10.15
C PHE A 369 -0.36 -5.21 10.32
N ILE A 370 -0.60 -4.31 11.29
CA ILE A 370 -1.93 -3.73 11.53
C ILE A 370 -2.49 -3.01 10.30
N ILE A 371 -1.63 -2.53 9.38
CA ILE A 371 -2.11 -1.83 8.18
C ILE A 371 -2.99 -2.71 7.31
N MET A 372 -2.70 -4.00 7.22
CA MET A 372 -3.49 -4.94 6.42
C MET A 372 -4.89 -5.12 7.03
N THR A 373 -4.96 -5.16 8.37
CA THR A 373 -6.23 -5.17 9.11
C THR A 373 -7.00 -3.87 8.90
N LEU A 374 -6.33 -2.74 9.07
CA LEU A 374 -6.91 -1.41 8.98
C LEU A 374 -7.48 -1.14 7.59
N LEU A 375 -6.72 -1.46 6.55
CA LEU A 375 -7.16 -1.31 5.18
C LEU A 375 -8.34 -2.21 4.86
N LEU A 376 -8.33 -3.49 5.28
CA LEU A 376 -9.50 -4.35 5.09
C LEU A 376 -10.73 -3.70 5.71
N LEU A 377 -10.64 -3.24 6.97
CA LEU A 377 -11.75 -2.62 7.67
C LEU A 377 -12.22 -1.32 7.00
N ILE A 378 -11.31 -0.49 6.48
CA ILE A 378 -11.67 0.72 5.70
C ILE A 378 -12.50 0.35 4.46
N PHE A 379 -12.10 -0.67 3.71
CA PHE A 379 -12.82 -1.13 2.52
C PHE A 379 -14.18 -1.75 2.89
N VAL A 380 -14.26 -2.54 3.97
CA VAL A 380 -15.53 -3.06 4.51
C VAL A 380 -16.43 -1.90 4.94
N SER A 381 -15.90 -0.92 5.68
CA SER A 381 -16.64 0.25 6.15
C SER A 381 -17.26 1.03 5.00
N ALA A 382 -16.56 1.19 3.88
CA ALA A 382 -17.10 1.84 2.69
C ALA A 382 -18.32 1.08 2.14
N ILE A 383 -18.22 -0.24 1.96
CA ILE A 383 -19.35 -1.07 1.49
C ILE A 383 -20.55 -0.96 2.45
N GLN A 384 -20.28 -1.04 3.76
CA GLN A 384 -21.32 -1.00 4.78
C GLN A 384 -21.97 0.38 4.92
N LEU A 385 -21.20 1.46 4.79
CA LEU A 385 -21.75 2.81 4.72
C LEU A 385 -22.66 2.96 3.51
N GLN A 386 -22.28 2.45 2.33
CA GLN A 386 -23.18 2.51 1.16
C GLN A 386 -24.48 1.74 1.43
N THR A 387 -24.38 0.55 2.01
CA THR A 387 -25.54 -0.28 2.37
C THR A 387 -26.46 0.44 3.36
N TYR A 388 -25.88 1.11 4.36
CA TYR A 388 -26.61 1.93 5.32
C TYR A 388 -27.29 3.14 4.65
N LEU A 389 -26.57 3.92 3.85
CA LEU A 389 -27.13 5.07 3.12
C LEU A 389 -28.25 4.67 2.15
N ASN A 390 -28.20 3.45 1.62
CA ASN A 390 -29.26 2.92 0.77
C ASN A 390 -30.58 2.72 1.52
N SER A 391 -30.52 2.31 2.80
CA SER A 391 -31.68 2.06 3.65
C SER A 391 -32.19 3.30 4.40
N VAL A 392 -31.34 4.30 4.62
CA VAL A 392 -31.71 5.53 5.34
C VAL A 392 -32.48 6.51 4.45
N HIS A 393 -33.71 6.83 4.87
CA HIS A 393 -34.57 7.82 4.22
C HIS A 393 -34.44 9.21 4.86
N ASN A 394 -33.99 9.30 6.12
CA ASN A 394 -33.87 10.55 6.86
C ASN A 394 -32.67 11.40 6.38
N ASN A 395 -32.95 12.59 5.85
CA ASN A 395 -31.92 13.51 5.36
C ASN A 395 -31.04 14.08 6.47
N PHE A 396 -31.53 14.24 7.71
CA PHE A 396 -30.70 14.71 8.83
C PHE A 396 -29.55 13.74 9.12
N ILE A 397 -29.80 12.43 9.05
CA ILE A 397 -28.76 11.41 9.23
C ILE A 397 -27.71 11.50 8.12
N LYS A 398 -28.15 11.65 6.86
CA LYS A 398 -27.24 11.80 5.70
C LYS A 398 -26.34 13.03 5.83
N TRP A 399 -26.90 14.16 6.27
CA TRP A 399 -26.14 15.38 6.52
C TRP A 399 -25.20 15.25 7.72
N GLY A 400 -25.65 14.58 8.79
CA GLY A 400 -24.79 14.26 9.94
C GLY A 400 -23.57 13.42 9.55
N ILE A 401 -23.76 12.40 8.69
CA ILE A 401 -22.65 11.60 8.12
C ILE A 401 -21.72 12.49 7.29
N THR A 402 -22.27 13.34 6.43
CA THR A 402 -21.48 14.26 5.59
C THR A 402 -20.63 15.20 6.45
N PHE A 403 -21.20 15.73 7.52
CA PHE A 403 -20.49 16.56 8.48
C PHE A 403 -19.38 15.78 9.20
N GLY A 404 -19.64 14.55 9.63
CA GLY A 404 -18.62 13.67 10.21
C GLY A 404 -17.46 13.38 9.24
N ILE A 405 -17.74 13.20 7.95
CA ILE A 405 -16.70 13.05 6.90
C ILE A 405 -15.88 14.33 6.75
N PHE A 406 -16.50 15.51 6.84
CA PHE A 406 -15.77 16.78 6.80
C PHE A 406 -14.81 16.93 7.99
N LEU A 407 -15.26 16.58 9.21
CA LEU A 407 -14.39 16.58 10.39
C LEU A 407 -13.24 15.57 10.26
N MET A 408 -13.51 14.37 9.74
CA MET A 408 -12.48 13.38 9.41
C MET A 408 -11.45 13.94 8.40
N ALA A 409 -11.91 14.61 7.34
CA ALA A 409 -11.01 15.25 6.38
C ALA A 409 -10.12 16.29 7.04
N ASN A 410 -10.68 17.14 7.90
CA ASN A 410 -9.93 18.13 8.66
C ASN A 410 -8.84 17.49 9.52
N ASP A 411 -9.18 16.46 10.30
CA ASP A 411 -8.23 15.74 11.17
C ASP A 411 -7.05 15.17 10.36
N LEU A 412 -7.34 14.49 9.24
CA LEU A 412 -6.31 13.89 8.39
C LEU A 412 -5.44 14.95 7.70
N ILE A 413 -5.99 16.09 7.28
CA ILE A 413 -5.21 17.18 6.66
C ILE A 413 -4.31 17.85 7.70
N MET A 414 -4.79 18.05 8.94
CA MET A 414 -3.97 18.58 10.02
C MET A 414 -2.83 17.61 10.36
N HIS A 415 -3.13 16.31 10.44
CA HIS A 415 -2.12 15.28 10.63
C HIS A 415 -1.09 15.25 9.49
N LEU A 416 -1.54 15.26 8.23
CA LEU A 416 -0.67 15.34 7.06
C LEU A 416 0.26 16.55 7.11
N SER A 417 -0.28 17.72 7.47
CA SER A 417 0.50 18.95 7.65
C SER A 417 1.53 18.79 8.76
N GLN A 418 1.20 18.16 9.89
CA GLN A 418 2.12 17.93 11.01
C GLN A 418 3.32 17.05 10.62
N TRP A 419 3.12 16.13 9.70
CA TRP A 419 4.14 15.22 9.19
C TRP A 419 4.81 15.70 7.89
N GLY A 420 4.44 16.87 7.36
CA GLY A 420 5.04 17.41 6.14
C GLY A 420 6.56 17.52 6.21
N ILE A 421 7.21 17.31 5.06
CA ILE A 421 8.67 17.21 4.92
C ILE A 421 9.40 18.42 5.54
N GLU A 422 8.90 19.64 5.31
CA GLU A 422 9.42 20.87 5.91
C GLU A 422 9.60 20.74 7.44
N LYS A 423 8.59 20.20 8.14
CA LYS A 423 8.62 20.06 9.60
C LYS A 423 9.55 18.95 10.06
N ILE A 424 9.60 17.84 9.33
CA ILE A 424 10.52 16.74 9.61
C ILE A 424 11.96 17.22 9.51
N ILE A 425 12.28 17.96 8.45
CA ILE A 425 13.61 18.51 8.21
C ILE A 425 14.06 19.43 9.34
N ILE A 426 13.14 20.27 9.85
CA ILE A 426 13.42 21.20 10.96
C ILE A 426 13.60 20.43 12.27
N ALA A 427 12.76 19.41 12.50
CA ALA A 427 12.71 18.70 13.77
C ALA A 427 13.78 17.62 13.91
N SER A 428 14.38 17.16 12.81
CA SER A 428 15.36 16.09 12.81
C SER A 428 16.80 16.59 12.70
N PRO A 429 17.74 15.97 13.43
CA PRO A 429 19.16 16.32 13.34
C PRO A 429 19.73 15.99 11.96
N VAL A 430 20.81 16.69 11.60
CA VAL A 430 21.62 16.36 10.43
C VAL A 430 22.24 14.98 10.64
N ALA A 431 22.18 14.12 9.63
CA ALA A 431 22.85 12.82 9.70
C ALA A 431 24.38 13.02 9.79
N GLU A 432 25.01 12.53 10.85
CA GLU A 432 26.44 12.73 11.11
C GLU A 432 27.34 12.06 10.06
N ASN A 433 26.85 11.03 9.36
CA ASN A 433 27.63 10.21 8.44
C ASN A 433 26.91 10.00 7.09
N TYR A 434 26.39 11.07 6.47
CA TYR A 434 25.89 10.95 5.10
C TYR A 434 27.03 10.55 4.15
N VAL A 435 26.93 9.34 3.58
CA VAL A 435 27.89 8.83 2.60
C VAL A 435 27.18 8.61 1.27
N PRO A 436 27.43 9.45 0.25
CA PRO A 436 26.86 9.23 -1.07
C PRO A 436 27.39 7.92 -1.64
N LEU A 437 26.50 7.15 -2.27
CA LEU A 437 26.87 5.90 -2.93
C LEU A 437 27.11 6.17 -4.42
N SER A 438 28.03 5.40 -5.00
CA SER A 438 28.32 5.47 -6.43
C SER A 438 28.21 4.09 -7.06
N LEU A 439 27.87 4.08 -8.35
CA LEU A 439 27.83 2.88 -9.16
C LEU A 439 29.23 2.25 -9.17
N GLY A 440 29.29 0.98 -8.80
CA GLY A 440 30.52 0.20 -8.73
C GLY A 440 30.64 -0.79 -9.86
N VAL A 441 31.86 -1.29 -10.05
CA VAL A 441 32.16 -2.44 -10.90
C VAL A 441 32.57 -3.59 -9.99
N GLY A 442 32.10 -4.80 -10.30
CA GLY A 442 32.44 -5.98 -9.53
C GLY A 442 32.33 -7.26 -10.36
N ASP A 443 33.03 -8.29 -9.93
CA ASP A 443 33.00 -9.61 -10.53
C ASP A 443 32.76 -10.66 -9.44
N ASN A 444 31.49 -10.93 -9.17
CA ASN A 444 31.08 -11.99 -8.24
C ASN A 444 30.19 -12.97 -8.99
N GLN A 445 30.79 -14.09 -9.40
CA GLN A 445 30.13 -15.11 -10.20
C GLN A 445 28.88 -15.69 -9.52
N ILE A 446 28.89 -15.88 -8.19
CA ILE A 446 27.74 -16.45 -7.47
C ILE A 446 26.55 -15.49 -7.54
N TYR A 447 26.79 -14.22 -7.23
CA TYR A 447 25.78 -13.17 -7.29
C TYR A 447 25.20 -13.01 -8.70
N GLN A 448 26.06 -12.94 -9.72
CA GLN A 448 25.62 -12.84 -11.12
C GLN A 448 24.85 -14.09 -11.56
N ASN A 449 25.28 -15.29 -11.18
CA ASN A 449 24.56 -16.53 -11.49
C ASN A 449 23.15 -16.53 -10.86
N LEU A 450 23.02 -16.11 -9.60
CA LEU A 450 21.72 -16.02 -8.93
C LEU A 450 20.79 -15.00 -9.60
N LEU A 451 21.33 -13.88 -10.06
CA LEU A 451 20.58 -12.89 -10.84
C LEU A 451 20.09 -13.47 -12.18
N ILE A 452 20.98 -14.12 -12.94
CA ILE A 452 20.64 -14.71 -14.24
C ILE A 452 19.59 -15.81 -14.07
N ILE A 453 19.80 -16.75 -13.14
CA ILE A 453 18.86 -17.84 -12.86
C ILE A 453 17.51 -17.27 -12.42
N GLY A 454 17.53 -16.29 -11.51
CA GLY A 454 16.32 -15.63 -11.03
C GLY A 454 15.54 -14.96 -12.16
N ALA A 455 16.23 -14.21 -13.03
CA ALA A 455 15.66 -13.56 -14.19
C ALA A 455 15.05 -14.57 -15.19
N LEU A 456 15.75 -15.68 -15.47
CA LEU A 456 15.25 -16.74 -16.35
C LEU A 456 13.97 -17.38 -15.80
N ILE A 457 13.92 -17.68 -14.50
CA ILE A 457 12.72 -18.23 -13.85
C ILE A 457 11.57 -17.22 -13.93
N SER A 458 11.82 -15.96 -13.60
CA SER A 458 10.80 -14.90 -13.64
C SER A 458 10.28 -14.66 -15.06
N ALA A 459 11.14 -14.68 -16.08
CA ALA A 459 10.76 -14.56 -17.48
C ALA A 459 9.92 -15.75 -17.95
N ALA A 460 10.37 -16.98 -17.70
CA ALA A 460 9.63 -18.20 -18.05
C ALA A 460 8.25 -18.23 -17.38
N THR A 461 8.19 -17.81 -16.12
CA THR A 461 6.94 -17.69 -15.36
C THR A 461 6.00 -16.67 -15.98
N SER A 462 6.51 -15.51 -16.38
CA SER A 462 5.73 -14.45 -17.03
C SER A 462 5.14 -14.94 -18.36
N VAL A 463 5.94 -15.63 -19.19
CA VAL A 463 5.46 -16.23 -20.45
C VAL A 463 4.37 -17.27 -20.18
N PHE A 464 4.58 -18.16 -19.20
CA PHE A 464 3.59 -19.16 -18.82
C PHE A 464 2.26 -18.53 -18.42
N LEU A 465 2.28 -17.56 -17.51
CA LEU A 465 1.08 -16.86 -17.02
C LEU A 465 0.34 -16.16 -18.17
N PHE A 466 1.07 -15.55 -19.11
CA PHE A 466 0.49 -14.92 -20.29
C PHE A 466 -0.19 -15.92 -21.24
N VAL A 467 0.44 -17.06 -21.50
CA VAL A 467 -0.12 -18.14 -22.34
C VAL A 467 -1.39 -18.70 -21.70
N ILE A 468 -1.38 -18.96 -20.39
CA ILE A 468 -2.53 -19.46 -19.65
C ILE A 468 -3.69 -18.44 -19.66
N LEU A 469 -3.39 -17.15 -19.48
CA LEU A 469 -4.41 -16.09 -19.56
C LEU A 469 -5.10 -16.08 -20.93
N LYS A 470 -4.33 -16.16 -22.03
CA LYS A 470 -4.87 -16.21 -23.40
C LYS A 470 -5.72 -17.44 -23.66
N ARG A 471 -5.30 -18.62 -23.17
CA ARG A 471 -6.06 -19.87 -23.34
C ARG A 471 -7.43 -19.80 -22.64
N ASN A 472 -7.47 -19.30 -21.40
CA ASN A 472 -8.73 -19.16 -20.65
C ASN A 472 -9.68 -18.12 -21.27
N ALA A 473 -9.15 -17.08 -21.92
CA ALA A 473 -9.98 -16.12 -22.65
C ALA A 473 -10.67 -16.78 -23.86
N LYS A 474 -9.94 -17.64 -24.60
CA LYS A 474 -10.48 -18.34 -25.77
C LYS A 474 -11.55 -19.37 -25.40
N SER A 475 -11.36 -20.16 -24.34
CA SER A 475 -12.36 -21.16 -23.92
C SER A 475 -13.70 -20.53 -23.54
N ARG A 476 -13.68 -19.38 -22.84
CA ARG A 476 -14.90 -18.65 -22.48
C ARG A 476 -15.67 -18.09 -23.66
N LEU A 477 -14.98 -17.68 -24.72
CA LEU A 477 -15.63 -17.23 -25.95
C LEU A 477 -16.39 -18.39 -26.62
N ILE A 478 -15.81 -19.60 -26.62
CA ILE A 478 -16.44 -20.79 -27.20
C ILE A 478 -17.67 -21.24 -26.38
N GLU A 479 -17.67 -21.09 -25.06
CA GLU A 479 -18.82 -21.43 -24.21
C GLU A 479 -20.00 -20.42 -24.31
N THR A 480 -19.76 -19.24 -24.88
CA THR A 480 -20.76 -18.16 -24.99
C THR A 480 -21.31 -17.95 -26.39
N THR A 481 -20.74 -18.65 -27.39
CA THR A 481 -21.24 -18.76 -28.77
C THR A 481 -21.94 -20.09 -28.95
#